data_AF-A0A8S8YKZ0-F1
#
_entry.id   AF-A0A8S8YKZ0-F1
#
_cell.length_a   1.000
_cell.length_b   1.000
_cell.length_c   1.000
_cell.angle_alpha   90.00
_cell.angle_beta   90.00
_cell.angle_gamma   90.00
#
_symmetry.space_group_name_H-M   'P 1'
#
loop_
_entity.id
_entity.type
_entity.pdbx_description
1 polymer ?
#
loop_
_entity_poly.entity_id
_entity_poly.type
_entity_poly.pdbx_seq_one_letter_code
_entity_poly.pdbx_strand_id
1 'polypeptide(L)' 'MNYGKTYLGVSRSTFVIGLDGNFEFVGYNVRATGHVERLMNELGVES' A
#
# COMPACT_ATOMS: atom_id res chain seq x y z
N MET A 1 -12.13 -10.29 16.68
CA MET A 1 -11.39 -11.57 16.79
C MET A 1 -12.18 -12.61 15.99
N ASN A 2 -11.65 -13.10 14.85
CA ASN A 2 -12.38 -14.01 13.95
C ASN A 2 -12.01 -15.48 14.22
N TYR A 3 -12.30 -16.00 15.42
CA TYR A 3 -12.08 -17.43 15.69
C TYR A 3 -13.22 -18.28 15.11
N GLY A 4 -12.86 -19.34 14.40
CA GLY A 4 -13.80 -20.35 13.88
C GLY A 4 -14.57 -19.98 12.62
N LYS A 5 -14.25 -18.85 11.95
CA LYS A 5 -14.94 -18.41 10.73
C LYS A 5 -13.99 -18.45 9.52
N THR A 6 -14.39 -19.16 8.46
CA THR A 6 -13.76 -19.02 7.14
C THR A 6 -14.14 -17.67 6.56
N TYR A 7 -13.16 -16.87 6.16
CA TYR A 7 -13.37 -15.61 5.47
C TYR A 7 -12.42 -15.51 4.27
N LEU A 8 -12.87 -14.80 3.23
CA LEU A 8 -12.00 -14.39 2.16
C LEU A 8 -11.11 -13.26 2.69
N GLY A 9 -9.80 -13.50 2.74
CA GLY A 9 -8.84 -12.49 3.15
C GLY A 9 -8.89 -11.27 2.23
N VAL A 10 -8.69 -10.08 2.79
CA VAL A 10 -8.53 -8.86 2.01
C VAL A 10 -7.06 -8.50 1.97
N SER A 11 -6.47 -8.39 0.77
CA SER A 11 -5.14 -7.84 0.57
C SER A 11 -5.27 -6.42 0.01
N ARG A 12 -4.58 -5.47 0.62
CA ARG A 12 -4.51 -4.09 0.14
C ARG A 12 -3.19 -3.90 -0.60
N SER A 13 -3.22 -3.14 -1.68
CA SER A 13 -2.02 -2.79 -2.43
C SER A 13 -2.01 -1.29 -2.69
N THR A 14 -0.82 -0.73 -2.91
CA THR A 14 -0.58 0.67 -3.23
C THR A 14 0.42 0.74 -4.37
N PHE A 15 0.16 1.58 -5.37
CA PHE A 15 0.98 1.70 -6.57
C PHE A 15 1.26 3.17 -6.83
N VAL A 16 2.46 3.47 -7.30
CA VAL A 16 2.82 4.78 -7.85
C VAL A 16 3.16 4.55 -9.31
N ILE A 17 2.51 5.32 -10.17
CA ILE A 17 2.66 5.24 -11.62
C ILE A 17 3.34 6.52 -12.07
N GLY A 18 4.50 6.37 -12.71
CA GLY A 18 5.26 7.46 -13.29
C GLY A 18 4.61 8.03 -14.54
N LEU A 19 5.13 9.16 -15.00
CA LEU A 19 4.60 9.88 -16.18
C LEU A 19 4.74 9.09 -17.49
N ASP A 20 5.67 8.14 -17.54
CA ASP A 20 5.88 7.23 -18.66
C ASP A 20 4.92 6.01 -18.64
N GLY A 21 4.06 5.93 -17.62
CA GLY A 21 3.12 4.83 -17.42
C GLY A 21 3.72 3.60 -16.74
N ASN A 22 4.99 3.64 -16.33
CA ASN A 22 5.61 2.55 -15.59
C ASN A 22 5.38 2.67 -14.08
N PHE A 23 5.50 1.55 -13.36
CA PHE A 23 5.45 1.57 -11.90
C PHE A 23 6.76 2.10 -11.32
N GLU A 24 6.69 3.16 -10.52
CA GLU A 24 7.81 3.65 -9.73
C GLU A 24 7.84 2.99 -8.34
N PHE A 25 6.68 2.61 -7.82
CA PHE A 25 6.53 1.89 -6.56
C PHE A 25 5.38 0.89 -6.63
N VAL A 26 5.59 -0.28 -6.01
CA VAL A 26 4.59 -1.32 -5.87
C VAL A 26 4.63 -1.89 -4.45
N GLY A 27 3.56 -1.65 -3.70
CA GLY A 27 3.34 -2.19 -2.37
C GLY A 27 2.19 -3.19 -2.39
N TYR A 28 2.45 -4.42 -1.95
CA TYR A 28 1.44 -5.45 -1.75
C TYR A 28 1.23 -5.72 -0.26
N ASN A 29 0.06 -6.26 0.10
CA ASN A 29 -0.31 -6.58 1.48
C ASN A 29 -0.07 -5.42 2.47
N VAL A 30 -0.40 -4.21 2.01
CA VAL A 30 -0.15 -2.95 2.72
C VAL A 30 -1.05 -2.87 3.95
N ARG A 31 -0.43 -2.61 5.11
CA ARG A 31 -1.15 -2.30 6.34
C ARG A 31 -1.82 -0.94 6.19
N ALA A 32 -3.10 -0.81 6.55
CA ALA A 32 -3.83 0.44 6.37
C ALA A 32 -3.22 1.62 7.15
N THR A 33 -2.80 1.35 8.38
CA THR A 33 -2.32 2.37 9.31
C THR A 33 -0.96 2.91 8.87
N GLY A 34 -0.87 4.23 8.67
CA GLY A 34 0.40 4.95 8.39
C GLY A 34 1.01 4.71 7.01
N HIS A 35 0.38 3.95 6.12
CA HIS A 35 0.99 3.61 4.82
C HIS A 35 1.18 4.80 3.88
N VAL A 36 0.32 5.82 3.95
CA VAL A 36 0.44 7.02 3.11
C VAL A 36 1.64 7.85 3.55
N GLU A 37 1.76 8.17 4.84
CA GLU A 37 2.91 8.88 5.41
C GLU A 37 4.22 8.15 5.10
N ARG A 38 4.25 6.83 5.27
CA ARG A 38 5.43 6.03 4.90
C ARG A 38 5.76 6.14 3.40
N LEU A 39 4.75 6.05 2.53
CA LEU A 39 4.94 6.17 1.09
C LEU A 39 5.46 7.56 0.72
N MET A 40 4.88 8.63 1.28
CA MET A 40 5.30 10.00 0.98
C MET A 40 6.75 10.27 1.44
N ASN A 41 7.16 9.69 2.58
CA ASN A 41 8.56 9.70 3.03
C ASN A 41 9.49 8.92 2.10
N GLU A 42 9.11 7.71 1.66
CA GLU A 42 9.92 6.89 0.73
C GLU A 42 10.10 7.58 -0.63
N LEU A 43 9.09 8.33 -1.08
CA LEU A 43 9.13 9.09 -2.33
C LEU A 43 9.75 10.50 -2.18
N GLY A 44 10.07 10.94 -0.96
CA GLY A 44 10.65 12.26 -0.71
C GLY A 44 9.73 13.43 -1.09
N VAL A 45 8.41 13.24 -1.01
CA VAL A 45 7.40 14.26 -1.38
C VAL A 45 6.90 15.04 -0.15
N GLU A 46 7.34 14.65 1.05
CA GLU A 46 7.07 15.38 2.28
C GLU A 46 7.92 16.67 2.32
N SER A 47 7.28 17.78 2.71
CA SER A 47 7.87 19.12 2.79
C SER A 47 8.70 19.37 4.04
#